data_AF-A0A534QCK2-F1
#
_entry.id   AF-A0A534QCK2-F1
#
_cell.length_a   1.000
_cell.length_b   1.000
_cell.length_c   1.000
_cell.angle_alpha   90.00
_cell.angle_beta   90.00
_cell.angle_gamma   90.00
#
_symmetry.space_group_name_H-M   'P 1'
#
loop_
_entity.id
_entity.type
_entity.pdbx_description
1 polymer ?
#
loop_
_entity_poly.entity_id
_entity_poly.type
_entity_poly.pdbx_seq_one_letter_code
_entity_poly.pdbx_strand_id
1 'polypeptide(L)' 'MSATDRPDPEQMRILARLDPEAKLAVARRLREDALALEEAWLRERHPEEDDAAIRRRLRAWQLYGRARLD' A
#
# COMPACT_ATOMS: atom_id res chain seq x y z
N MET A 1 2.84 -17.20 4.71
CA MET A 1 2.84 -16.79 3.30
C MET A 1 2.59 -18.02 2.45
N SER A 2 1.45 -18.05 1.76
CA SER A 2 1.11 -19.08 0.79
C SER A 2 2.06 -19.00 -0.42
N ALA A 3 2.20 -20.09 -1.19
CA ALA A 3 2.93 -20.07 -2.45
C ALA A 3 2.36 -19.03 -3.45
N THR A 4 1.08 -18.65 -3.29
CA THR A 4 0.39 -17.59 -4.03
C THR A 4 0.74 -16.16 -3.60
N ASP A 5 1.40 -15.99 -2.44
CA ASP A 5 1.83 -14.66 -1.95
C ASP A 5 3.21 -14.26 -2.51
N ARG A 6 3.86 -15.15 -3.28
CA ARG A 6 5.14 -14.84 -3.92
C ARG A 6 4.88 -14.00 -5.17
N PRO A 7 5.65 -12.91 -5.39
CA PRO A 7 5.56 -12.15 -6.63
C PRO A 7 5.80 -13.07 -7.83
N ASP A 8 5.05 -12.87 -8.91
CA ASP A 8 5.21 -13.64 -10.14
C ASP A 8 6.68 -13.54 -10.62
N PRO A 9 7.40 -14.68 -10.78
CA PRO A 9 8.79 -14.68 -11.22
C PRO A 9 9.03 -13.97 -12.56
N GLU A 10 8.05 -13.95 -13.46
CA GLU A 10 8.13 -13.22 -14.72
C GLU A 10 8.05 -11.71 -14.51
N GLN A 11 7.11 -11.24 -13.69
CA GLN A 11 7.00 -9.82 -13.32
C GLN A 11 8.29 -9.33 -12.64
N MET A 12 8.92 -10.17 -11.80
CA MET A 12 10.19 -9.83 -11.16
C MET A 12 11.34 -9.70 -12.17
N ARG A 13 11.38 -10.56 -13.20
CA ARG A 13 12.37 -10.45 -14.29
C ARG A 13 12.17 -9.18 -15.12
N ILE A 14 10.91 -8.80 -15.39
CA ILE A 14 10.58 -7.54 -16.08
C ILE A 14 11.04 -6.36 -15.23
N LEU A 15 10.62 -6.31 -13.96
CA LEU A 15 11.00 -5.25 -13.02
C LEU A 15 12.52 -5.09 -12.90
N ALA A 16 13.27 -6.19 -12.86
CA ALA A 16 14.73 -6.16 -12.76
C ALA A 16 15.40 -5.45 -13.95
N ARG A 17 14.83 -5.58 -15.16
CA ARG A 17 15.36 -5.02 -16.41
C ARG A 17 14.98 -3.57 -16.68
N LEU A 18 14.00 -3.04 -15.95
CA LEU A 18 13.62 -1.63 -16.05
C LEU A 18 14.79 -0.73 -15.65
N ASP A 19 14.89 0.43 -16.31
CA ASP A 19 15.78 1.49 -15.86
C ASP A 19 15.34 2.06 -14.49
N PRO A 20 16.20 2.85 -13.81
CA PRO A 20 15.88 3.40 -12.51
C PRO A 20 14.62 4.29 -12.48
N GLU A 21 14.33 5.05 -13.53
CA GLU A 21 13.17 5.96 -13.58
C GLU A 21 11.87 5.16 -13.69
N ALA A 22 11.85 4.16 -14.56
CA ALA A 22 10.73 3.25 -14.71
C ALA A 22 10.47 2.44 -13.44
N LYS A 23 11.52 1.98 -12.74
CA LYS A 23 11.39 1.32 -11.43
C LYS A 23 10.75 2.25 -10.39
N LEU A 24 11.18 3.52 -10.35
CA LEU A 24 10.60 4.50 -9.44
C LEU A 24 9.13 4.78 -9.77
N ALA A 25 8.77 4.87 -11.05
CA ALA A 25 7.39 5.00 -11.48
C ALA A 25 6.52 3.82 -11.03
N VAL A 26 7.00 2.58 -11.19
CA VAL A 26 6.31 1.38 -10.71
C VAL A 26 6.14 1.42 -9.19
N ALA A 27 7.21 1.76 -8.44
CA ALA A 27 7.15 1.84 -6.99
C ALA A 27 6.14 2.89 -6.50
N ARG A 28 6.06 4.05 -7.16
CA ARG A 28 5.06 5.09 -6.86
C ARG A 28 3.64 4.56 -7.06
N ARG A 29 3.38 3.89 -8.18
CA ARG A 29 2.07 3.32 -8.46
C ARG A 29 1.67 2.25 -7.44
N LEU A 30 2.58 1.34 -7.11
CA LEU A 30 2.34 0.32 -6.09
C LEU A 30 2.05 0.95 -4.71
N ARG A 31 2.72 2.06 -4.38
CA ARG A 31 2.43 2.80 -3.15
C ARG A 31 1.03 3.41 -3.18
N GLU A 32 0.61 4.01 -4.28
CA GLU A 32 -0.75 4.57 -4.43
C GLU A 32 -1.82 3.49 -4.29
N ASP A 33 -1.63 2.35 -4.96
CA ASP A 33 -2.55 1.22 -4.88
C ASP A 33 -2.61 0.66 -3.44
N ALA A 34 -1.46 0.56 -2.75
CA ALA A 34 -1.41 0.14 -1.35
C ALA A 34 -2.17 1.11 -0.43
N LEU A 35 -2.05 2.41 -0.63
CA LEU A 35 -2.77 3.41 0.16
C LEU A 35 -4.29 3.34 -0.04
N ALA A 36 -4.75 3.06 -1.26
CA ALA A 36 -6.16 2.85 -1.52
C ALA A 36 -6.72 1.63 -0.78
N LEU A 37 -5.94 0.54 -0.73
CA LEU A 37 -6.30 -0.66 0.04
C LEU A 37 -6.30 -0.39 1.55
N GLU A 38 -5.31 0.32 2.07
CA GLU A 38 -5.27 0.72 3.49
C GLU A 38 -6.46 1.60 3.86
N GLU A 39 -6.83 2.56 3.01
CA GLU A 39 -7.99 3.43 3.22
C GLU A 39 -9.30 2.63 3.20
N ALA A 40 -9.47 1.72 2.25
CA ALA A 40 -10.64 0.84 2.18
C ALA A 40 -10.77 -0.04 3.43
N TRP A 41 -9.66 -0.62 3.88
CA TRP A 41 -9.62 -1.41 5.11
C TRP A 41 -9.97 -0.57 6.35
N LEU A 42 -9.47 0.67 6.45
CA LEU A 42 -9.82 1.58 7.54
C LEU A 42 -11.31 1.91 7.56
N ARG A 43 -11.92 2.16 6.39
CA ARG A 43 -13.37 2.40 6.28
C ARG A 43 -14.20 1.19 6.72
N GLU A 44 -13.76 -0.01 6.35
CA GLU A 44 -14.43 -1.25 6.77
C GLU A 44 -14.33 -1.46 8.29
N ARG A 45 -13.19 -1.12 8.89
CA ARG A 45 -12.94 -1.30 10.33
C ARG A 45 -13.54 -0.22 11.22
N HIS A 46 -13.79 0.98 10.66
CA HIS A 46 -14.32 2.14 11.37
C HIS A 46 -15.52 2.74 10.60
N PRO A 47 -16.63 2.00 10.44
CA PRO A 47 -17.78 2.46 9.66
C PRO A 47 -18.46 3.70 10.25
N GLU A 48 -18.22 4.01 11.52
CA GLU A 48 -18.71 5.19 12.22
C GLU A 48 -17.87 6.46 11.99
N GLU A 49 -16.64 6.32 11.49
CA GLU A 49 -15.73 7.43 11.29
C GLU A 49 -16.03 8.18 9.99
N ASP A 50 -15.92 9.52 10.05
CA ASP A 50 -16.00 10.34 8.85
C ASP A 50 -14.70 10.26 8.01
N ASP A 51 -14.78 10.71 6.75
CA ASP A 51 -13.63 10.71 5.84
C ASP A 51 -12.43 11.51 6.40
N ALA A 52 -12.64 12.51 7.25
CA ALA A 52 -11.56 13.29 7.82
C ALA A 52 -10.78 12.47 8.87
N ALA A 53 -11.48 11.67 9.68
CA ALA A 53 -10.91 10.74 10.64
C ALA A 53 -10.14 9.62 9.94
N ILE A 54 -10.74 8.99 8.91
CA ILE A 54 -10.07 7.97 8.09
C ILE A 54 -8.77 8.52 7.48
N ARG A 55 -8.79 9.73 6.90
CA ARG A 55 -7.58 10.37 6.36
C ARG A 55 -6.53 10.69 7.42
N ARG A 56 -6.92 11.04 8.65
CA ARG A 56 -5.98 11.23 9.76
C ARG A 56 -5.28 9.92 10.13
N ARG A 57 -6.02 8.82 10.22
CA ARG A 57 -5.46 7.48 10.47
C ARG A 57 -4.51 7.04 9.38
N LEU A 58 -4.89 7.20 8.10
CA LEU A 58 -4.03 6.87 6.97
C LEU A 58 -2.71 7.66 7.01
N ARG A 59 -2.76 8.96 7.33
CA ARG A 59 -1.55 9.78 7.54
C ARG A 59 -0.71 9.29 8.71
N ALA A 60 -1.32 8.95 9.83
CA ALA A 60 -0.61 8.40 10.99
C ALA A 60 0.06 7.06 10.65
N TRP A 61 -0.60 6.21 9.85
CA TRP A 61 -0.01 4.98 9.33
C TRP A 61 1.25 5.26 8.51
N GLN A 62 1.17 6.20 7.56
CA GLN A 62 2.31 6.56 6.71
C GLN A 62 3.51 7.09 7.51
N LEU A 63 3.27 7.79 8.63
CA LEU A 63 4.34 8.38 9.44
C LEU A 63 4.93 7.42 10.46
N TYR A 64 4.12 6.57 11.09
CA TYR A 64 4.51 5.82 12.27
C TYR A 64 4.45 4.29 12.10
N GLY A 65 3.95 3.82 10.96
CA GLY A 65 3.65 2.42 10.70
C GLY A 65 2.37 1.94 11.43
N ARG A 66 1.89 0.76 11.02
CA ARG A 66 0.63 0.16 11.52
C ARG A 66 0.60 -0.10 13.02
N ALA A 67 1.75 -0.46 13.61
CA ALA A 67 1.85 -0.96 14.99
C ALA A 67 1.51 0.06 16.09
N ARG A 68 1.17 1.31 15.74
CA ARG A 68 0.76 2.36 16.68
C ARG A 68 -0.69 2.82 16.50
N LEU A 69 -1.49 2.13 15.68
CA LEU A 69 -2.88 2.50 15.39
C LEU A 69 -3.93 1.61 16.06
N ASP A 70 -3.48 0.52 16.70
CA ASP A 70 -4.30 -0.40 17.49
C ASP A 70 -4.21 -0.08 18.99
#